data_AF-A0A9E3FB26-F1
#
_entry.id   AF-A0A9E3FB26-F1
#
_cell.length_a   1.000
_cell.length_b   1.000
_cell.length_c   1.000
_cell.angle_alpha   90.00
_cell.angle_beta   90.00
_cell.angle_gamma   90.00
#
_symmetry.space_group_name_H-M   'P 1'
#
loop_
_entity.id
_entity.type
_entity.pdbx_description
1 polymer ?
#
loop_
_entity_poly.entity_id
_entity_poly.type
_entity_poly.pdbx_seq_one_letter_code
_entity_poly.pdbx_strand_id
1 'polypeptide(L)'
;MRLLALSAAAAAALCLLISAHAARTANVTPAPPAQAKPFGPGCALPFDAIEAKHPIDGTCPSGGKASLAADGSQPHVLQNLAKNNFCVTDDPTPISYNAFVALQAAVNKMSNFTWGSGEKMPADRSPLQNLKIKDGGRGLTVGEGSKVSFVGYVMAYEFADAEKGEDVNCDLGGDENNDIHLTLRTKPRLILKRPPGATDPRCNSVSAEVSPHFRPAAWSKLAAASSNTLFAKYPLRITGALTFDAEHLPCVNGKPHSGSPVRISVWEIHPVYSVDVCKYATLARCQASNDAAWTPFDQKVAQ
;
A
#
# COMPACT_ATOMS: atom_id res chain seq x y z
N MET A 1 -45.63 11.57 -91.95
CA MET A 1 -45.64 12.81 -92.75
C MET A 1 -45.10 13.94 -91.87
N ARG A 2 -43.92 14.48 -92.24
CA ARG A 2 -43.29 15.77 -91.85
C ARG A 2 -42.82 15.92 -90.38
N LEU A 3 -41.49 15.92 -90.16
CA LEU A 3 -40.55 17.08 -90.05
C LEU A 3 -40.66 17.75 -88.67
N LEU A 4 -39.61 17.98 -87.87
CA LEU A 4 -38.34 18.67 -88.15
C LEU A 4 -37.24 18.33 -87.13
N ALA A 5 -36.00 18.47 -87.58
CA ALA A 5 -34.76 18.46 -86.81
C ALA A 5 -34.44 19.82 -86.15
N LEU A 6 -33.67 19.83 -85.06
CA LEU A 6 -32.35 20.52 -84.91
C LEU A 6 -31.96 20.72 -83.42
N SER A 7 -30.84 20.08 -83.06
CA SER A 7 -29.70 20.52 -82.22
C SER A 7 -29.85 21.66 -81.20
N ALA A 8 -29.36 21.42 -79.97
CA ALA A 8 -28.36 22.27 -79.31
C ALA A 8 -27.72 21.54 -78.11
N ALA A 9 -26.39 21.67 -77.99
CA ALA A 9 -25.55 21.11 -76.95
C ALA A 9 -25.67 21.88 -75.63
N ALA A 10 -25.49 21.19 -74.50
CA ALA A 10 -25.08 21.82 -73.24
C ALA A 10 -24.22 20.83 -72.43
N ALA A 11 -22.91 21.08 -72.46
CA ALA A 11 -21.96 20.54 -71.50
C ALA A 11 -22.05 21.37 -70.22
N ALA A 12 -22.19 20.73 -69.06
CA ALA A 12 -22.01 21.39 -67.76
C ALA A 12 -21.38 20.44 -66.75
N ALA A 13 -20.08 20.69 -66.57
CA ALA A 13 -19.18 20.41 -65.45
C ALA A 13 -19.72 19.64 -64.22
N LEU A 14 -19.10 18.48 -64.00
CA LEU A 14 -19.03 17.78 -62.72
C LEU A 14 -18.00 18.49 -61.82
N CYS A 15 -18.46 19.33 -60.88
CA CYS A 15 -17.61 19.87 -59.81
C CYS A 15 -17.54 18.87 -58.64
N LEU A 16 -16.50 18.05 -58.61
CA LEU A 16 -16.08 17.34 -57.40
C LEU A 16 -15.39 18.34 -56.45
N LEU A 17 -16.12 18.78 -55.41
CA LEU A 17 -15.53 19.46 -54.27
C LEU A 17 -14.82 18.42 -53.38
N ILE A 18 -13.53 18.21 -53.63
CA ILE A 18 -12.65 17.54 -52.67
C ILE A 18 -12.23 18.60 -51.64
N SER A 19 -12.93 18.63 -50.51
CA SER A 19 -12.54 19.44 -49.36
C SER A 19 -11.25 18.87 -48.75
N ALA A 20 -10.11 19.43 -49.15
CA ALA A 20 -8.83 19.19 -48.48
C ALA A 20 -8.88 19.77 -47.05
N HIS A 21 -9.30 18.95 -46.08
CA HIS A 21 -9.06 19.24 -44.68
C HIS A 21 -7.58 18.99 -44.41
N ALA A 22 -6.77 20.07 -44.50
CA ALA A 22 -5.45 20.08 -43.91
C ALA A 22 -5.62 19.88 -42.39
N ALA A 23 -5.42 18.64 -41.94
CA ALA A 23 -5.32 18.32 -40.53
C ALA A 23 -4.15 19.13 -39.98
N ARG A 24 -4.46 20.20 -39.24
CA ARG A 24 -3.48 20.85 -38.37
C ARG A 24 -3.09 19.82 -37.32
N THR A 25 -1.99 19.13 -37.54
CA THR A 25 -1.27 18.42 -36.49
C THR A 25 -0.83 19.48 -35.49
N ALA A 26 -1.62 19.68 -34.44
CA ALA A 26 -1.16 20.42 -33.29
C ALA A 26 0.08 19.67 -32.79
N ASN A 27 1.25 20.33 -32.90
CA ASN A 27 2.45 19.88 -32.20
C ASN A 27 2.14 19.95 -30.71
N VAL A 28 1.66 18.84 -30.16
CA VAL A 28 1.59 18.65 -28.71
C VAL A 28 3.02 18.50 -28.26
N THR A 29 3.62 19.60 -27.83
CA THR A 29 4.86 19.56 -27.06
C THR A 29 4.63 18.60 -25.89
N PRO A 30 5.45 17.55 -25.72
CA PRO A 30 5.34 16.67 -24.58
C PRO A 30 5.44 17.52 -23.31
N ALA A 31 4.54 17.28 -22.36
CA ALA A 31 4.61 17.92 -21.06
C ALA A 31 6.02 17.71 -20.48
N PRO A 32 6.64 18.73 -19.86
CA PRO A 32 7.92 18.54 -19.20
C PRO A 32 7.81 17.37 -18.20
N PRO A 33 8.86 16.54 -18.09
CA PRO A 33 8.84 15.42 -17.16
C PRO A 33 8.48 15.95 -15.76
N ALA A 34 7.58 15.25 -15.08
CA ALA A 34 7.17 15.59 -13.72
C ALA A 34 8.43 15.78 -12.87
N GLN A 35 8.59 16.97 -12.29
CA GLN A 35 9.77 17.29 -11.52
C GLN A 35 9.81 16.41 -10.28
N ALA A 36 10.89 15.65 -10.12
CA ALA A 36 11.21 14.94 -8.89
C ALA A 36 11.10 15.90 -7.70
N LYS A 37 10.39 15.49 -6.66
CA LYS A 37 10.23 16.25 -5.42
C LYS A 37 10.73 15.40 -4.26
N PRO A 38 11.52 15.96 -3.33
CA PRO A 38 12.02 15.20 -2.19
C PRO A 38 10.88 14.79 -1.26
N PHE A 39 11.08 13.68 -0.58
CA PHE A 39 10.21 13.21 0.48
C PHE A 39 10.35 14.13 1.70
N GLY A 40 9.22 14.65 2.18
CA GLY A 40 9.15 15.46 3.38
C GLY A 40 8.31 14.74 4.43
N PRO A 41 8.91 14.16 5.50
CA PRO A 41 8.15 13.43 6.51
C PRO A 41 7.23 14.36 7.30
N GLY A 42 7.56 15.66 7.40
CA GLY A 42 6.75 16.67 8.11
C GLY A 42 6.96 16.70 9.63
N CYS A 43 7.75 15.76 10.16
CA CYS A 43 8.12 15.65 11.58
C CYS A 43 9.49 14.96 11.71
N ALA A 44 9.99 14.84 12.95
CA ALA A 44 11.08 13.91 13.24
C ALA A 44 10.60 12.47 13.05
N LEU A 45 11.41 11.62 12.43
CA LEU A 45 11.05 10.23 12.20
C LEU A 45 10.98 9.46 13.53
N PRO A 46 10.03 8.51 13.67
CA PRO A 46 9.95 7.64 14.85
C PRO A 46 11.21 6.79 15.12
N PHE A 47 12.09 6.67 14.14
CA PHE A 47 13.33 5.88 14.16
C PHE A 47 14.56 6.72 13.76
N ASP A 48 14.53 8.04 13.99
CA ASP A 48 15.60 8.98 13.64
C ASP A 48 17.02 8.50 14.01
N ALA A 49 17.17 7.84 15.17
CA ALA A 49 18.43 7.34 15.68
C ALA A 49 19.09 6.26 14.80
N ILE A 50 18.31 5.61 13.92
CA ILE A 50 18.78 4.55 13.02
C ILE A 50 18.34 4.77 11.57
N GLU A 51 17.86 5.97 11.23
CA GLU A 51 17.44 6.30 9.86
C GLU A 51 18.62 6.17 8.87
N ALA A 52 18.31 5.81 7.63
CA ALA A 52 19.29 5.83 6.56
C ALA A 52 18.70 6.54 5.35
N LYS A 53 19.44 7.47 4.74
CA LYS A 53 19.00 8.14 3.52
C LYS A 53 19.09 7.21 2.31
N HIS A 54 18.04 7.21 1.50
CA HIS A 54 17.95 6.45 0.26
C HIS A 54 17.76 7.38 -0.95
N PRO A 55 18.12 6.94 -2.16
CA PRO A 55 17.87 7.73 -3.37
C PRO A 55 16.41 8.17 -3.54
N ILE A 56 15.45 7.30 -3.18
CA ILE A 56 14.02 7.59 -3.28
C ILE A 56 13.58 8.81 -2.45
N ASP A 57 14.25 9.08 -1.32
CA ASP A 57 13.96 10.24 -0.46
C ASP A 57 14.20 11.56 -1.17
N GLY A 58 15.05 11.59 -2.20
CA GLY A 58 15.31 12.78 -3.01
C GLY A 58 14.33 12.96 -4.17
N THR A 59 13.56 11.93 -4.52
CA THR A 59 12.85 11.88 -5.81
C THR A 59 11.36 11.59 -5.72
N CYS A 60 10.90 10.92 -4.66
CA CYS A 60 9.49 10.60 -4.47
C CYS A 60 8.89 11.38 -3.29
N PRO A 61 7.90 12.28 -3.52
CA PRO A 61 7.22 12.99 -2.44
C PRO A 61 6.24 12.08 -1.68
N SER A 62 5.78 12.52 -0.50
CA SER A 62 4.86 11.74 0.35
C SER A 62 3.51 11.39 -0.29
N GLY A 63 3.08 12.16 -1.30
CA GLY A 63 1.89 11.86 -2.09
C GLY A 63 2.11 10.82 -3.20
N GLY A 64 3.31 10.24 -3.31
CA GLY A 64 3.66 9.26 -4.33
C GLY A 64 3.64 9.83 -5.76
N LYS A 65 3.62 8.94 -6.76
CA LYS A 65 3.54 9.31 -8.18
C LYS A 65 2.27 10.09 -8.50
N ALA A 66 1.13 9.73 -7.90
CA ALA A 66 -0.12 10.48 -8.06
C ALA A 66 0.02 11.99 -7.75
N SER A 67 0.96 12.41 -6.90
CA SER A 67 1.21 13.83 -6.63
C SER A 67 2.16 14.52 -7.62
N LEU A 68 2.84 13.74 -8.45
CA LEU A 68 3.74 14.19 -9.51
C LEU A 68 3.05 14.24 -10.87
N ALA A 69 2.08 13.35 -11.11
CA ALA A 69 1.35 13.26 -12.36
C ALA A 69 0.36 14.42 -12.53
N ALA A 70 0.31 15.02 -13.73
CA ALA A 70 -0.64 16.08 -14.04
C ALA A 70 -2.11 15.61 -14.01
N ASP A 71 -2.32 14.33 -14.27
CA ASP A 71 -3.59 13.59 -14.23
C ASP A 71 -3.71 12.70 -12.97
N GLY A 72 -2.88 12.97 -11.95
CA GLY A 72 -2.89 12.25 -10.69
C GLY A 72 -4.24 12.31 -9.97
N SER A 73 -4.72 11.16 -9.52
CA SER A 73 -6.00 11.03 -8.83
C SER A 73 -5.89 11.45 -7.36
N GLN A 74 -6.69 12.43 -6.94
CA GLN A 74 -6.69 12.93 -5.55
C GLN A 74 -6.93 11.82 -4.50
N PRO A 75 -7.84 10.85 -4.70
CA PRO A 75 -7.96 9.69 -3.81
C PRO A 75 -6.67 8.87 -3.63
N HIS A 76 -5.86 8.71 -4.68
CA HIS A 76 -4.56 8.04 -4.57
C HIS A 76 -3.56 8.87 -3.75
N VAL A 77 -3.50 10.19 -4.02
CA VAL A 77 -2.68 11.10 -3.21
C VAL A 77 -3.05 11.00 -1.73
N LEU A 78 -4.34 10.98 -1.38
CA LEU A 78 -4.80 10.85 0.01
C LEU A 78 -4.40 9.52 0.65
N GLN A 79 -4.44 8.42 -0.10
CA GLN A 79 -3.96 7.13 0.40
C GLN A 79 -2.44 7.14 0.61
N ASN A 80 -1.68 7.65 -0.36
CA ASN A 80 -0.22 7.70 -0.25
C ASN A 80 0.21 8.57 0.92
N LEU A 81 -0.46 9.70 1.16
CA LEU A 81 -0.24 10.53 2.34
C LEU A 81 -0.52 9.78 3.65
N ALA A 82 -1.53 8.90 3.68
CA ALA A 82 -1.80 8.06 4.85
C ALA A 82 -0.72 6.98 5.04
N LYS A 83 -0.34 6.29 3.96
CA LYS A 83 0.74 5.28 3.95
C LYS A 83 2.11 5.88 4.28
N ASN A 84 2.36 7.14 3.91
CA ASN A 84 3.59 7.88 4.21
C ASN A 84 3.49 8.79 5.45
N ASN A 85 2.50 8.58 6.33
CA ASN A 85 2.35 9.37 7.54
C ASN A 85 3.26 8.81 8.65
N PHE A 86 4.42 9.44 8.85
CA PHE A 86 5.35 9.12 9.95
C PHE A 86 5.07 9.89 11.25
N CYS A 87 4.06 10.77 11.26
CA CYS A 87 3.91 11.81 12.28
C CYS A 87 2.84 11.53 13.33
N VAL A 88 2.40 10.28 13.45
CA VAL A 88 1.46 9.91 14.51
C VAL A 88 2.21 9.82 15.84
N THR A 89 1.95 10.76 16.76
CA THR A 89 2.70 10.91 18.02
C THR A 89 2.10 10.16 19.20
N ASP A 90 0.78 9.93 19.22
CA ASP A 90 0.05 9.29 20.34
C ASP A 90 0.66 7.95 20.76
N ASP A 91 0.55 7.55 22.03
CA ASP A 91 1.04 6.25 22.50
C ASP A 91 0.47 5.07 21.70
N PRO A 92 1.28 4.03 21.41
CA PRO A 92 0.84 2.94 20.57
C PRO A 92 -0.24 2.12 21.27
N THR A 93 -1.43 2.04 20.68
CA THR A 93 -2.52 1.19 21.18
C THR A 93 -2.25 -0.27 20.82
N PRO A 94 -2.13 -1.20 21.79
CA PRO A 94 -2.03 -2.62 21.47
C PRO A 94 -3.32 -3.13 20.82
N ILE A 95 -3.20 -3.79 19.67
CA ILE A 95 -4.31 -4.41 18.95
C ILE A 95 -4.02 -5.89 18.68
N SER A 96 -5.07 -6.71 18.61
CA SER A 96 -4.95 -8.12 18.22
C SER A 96 -5.37 -8.36 16.78
N TYR A 97 -5.19 -9.59 16.30
CA TYR A 97 -5.74 -10.05 15.02
C TYR A 97 -7.25 -9.77 14.89
N ASN A 98 -7.99 -9.90 15.99
CA ASN A 98 -9.43 -9.65 16.00
C ASN A 98 -9.78 -8.18 15.75
N ALA A 99 -8.89 -7.24 16.08
CA ALA A 99 -9.07 -5.83 15.76
C ALA A 99 -9.10 -5.62 14.24
N PHE A 100 -8.17 -6.20 13.48
CA PHE A 100 -8.14 -6.11 12.02
C PHE A 100 -9.41 -6.69 11.38
N VAL A 101 -9.91 -7.82 11.89
CA VAL A 101 -11.18 -8.41 11.45
C VAL A 101 -12.36 -7.49 11.75
N ALA A 102 -12.41 -6.92 12.96
CA ALA A 102 -13.48 -6.02 13.36
C ALA A 102 -13.47 -4.69 12.60
N LEU A 103 -12.28 -4.14 12.32
CA LEU A 103 -12.08 -2.96 11.48
C LEU A 103 -12.55 -3.20 10.04
N GLN A 104 -12.17 -4.34 9.44
CA GLN A 104 -12.66 -4.70 8.11
C GLN A 104 -14.18 -4.82 8.10
N ALA A 105 -14.75 -5.49 9.10
CA ALA A 105 -16.20 -5.64 9.23
C ALA A 105 -16.92 -4.30 9.44
N ALA A 106 -16.27 -3.31 10.07
CA ALA A 106 -16.81 -1.97 10.23
C ALA A 106 -16.89 -1.25 8.87
N VAL A 107 -15.80 -1.26 8.09
CA VAL A 107 -15.76 -0.63 6.75
C VAL A 107 -16.72 -1.30 5.79
N ASN A 108 -16.80 -2.63 5.79
CA ASN A 108 -17.75 -3.39 4.94
C ASN A 108 -19.23 -3.01 5.20
N LYS A 109 -19.54 -2.43 6.36
CA LYS A 109 -20.90 -2.02 6.74
C LYS A 109 -21.15 -0.52 6.53
N MET A 110 -20.15 0.25 6.14
CA MET A 110 -20.33 1.68 5.88
C MET A 110 -21.21 1.89 4.65
N SER A 111 -22.31 2.60 4.82
CA SER A 111 -23.15 3.05 3.71
C SER A 111 -22.43 4.16 2.93
N ASN A 112 -22.50 4.12 1.61
CA ASN A 112 -21.94 5.14 0.70
C ASN A 112 -20.41 5.32 0.81
N PHE A 113 -19.69 4.27 1.22
CA PHE A 113 -18.23 4.27 1.24
C PHE A 113 -17.68 3.40 0.10
N THR A 114 -17.01 4.04 -0.87
CA THR A 114 -16.49 3.38 -2.07
C THR A 114 -15.02 3.02 -1.90
N TRP A 115 -14.69 1.73 -2.06
CA TRP A 115 -13.32 1.21 -2.01
C TRP A 115 -13.20 -0.12 -2.78
N GLY A 116 -11.97 -0.60 -3.00
CA GLY A 116 -11.65 -2.00 -3.31
C GLY A 116 -11.58 -2.38 -4.79
N SER A 117 -11.09 -1.51 -5.69
CA SER A 117 -10.82 -1.93 -7.07
C SER A 117 -9.89 -1.02 -7.89
N GLY A 118 -8.80 -0.47 -7.32
CA GLY A 118 -7.93 0.47 -8.04
C GLY A 118 -8.58 1.84 -8.24
N GLU A 119 -9.58 1.88 -9.11
CA GLU A 119 -10.33 3.06 -9.52
C GLU A 119 -11.40 3.49 -8.48
N LYS A 120 -11.80 2.57 -7.61
CA LYS A 120 -12.77 2.83 -6.53
C LYS A 120 -12.00 3.13 -5.27
N MET A 121 -11.64 4.39 -5.11
CA MET A 121 -10.92 4.91 -3.95
C MET A 121 -11.76 5.99 -3.26
N PRO A 122 -11.76 6.05 -1.92
CA PRO A 122 -12.52 7.05 -1.20
C PRO A 122 -11.93 8.44 -1.40
N ALA A 123 -12.74 9.39 -1.84
CA ALA A 123 -12.36 10.80 -1.92
C ALA A 123 -12.29 11.47 -0.53
N ASP A 124 -12.97 10.88 0.46
CA ASP A 124 -12.92 11.28 1.87
C ASP A 124 -12.57 10.06 2.72
N ARG A 125 -11.48 10.18 3.48
CA ARG A 125 -10.96 9.13 4.38
C ARG A 125 -11.35 9.36 5.84
N SER A 126 -12.00 10.48 6.16
CA SER A 126 -12.47 10.78 7.52
C SER A 126 -13.36 9.68 8.13
N PRO A 127 -14.22 8.95 7.37
CA PRO A 127 -15.03 7.86 7.95
C PRO A 127 -14.21 6.67 8.45
N LEU A 128 -12.95 6.54 8.02
CA LEU A 128 -12.03 5.48 8.47
C LEU A 128 -11.40 5.79 9.83
N GLN A 129 -11.55 7.01 10.32
CA GLN A 129 -10.96 7.43 11.59
C GLN A 129 -11.89 7.06 12.76
N ASN A 130 -11.30 6.88 13.95
CA ASN A 130 -12.05 6.73 15.21
C ASN A 130 -13.15 5.65 15.21
N LEU A 131 -12.91 4.50 14.56
CA LEU A 131 -13.87 3.42 14.49
C LEU A 131 -14.03 2.72 15.84
N LYS A 132 -15.28 2.53 16.25
CA LYS A 132 -15.62 1.80 17.48
C LYS A 132 -15.74 0.32 17.17
N ILE A 133 -14.81 -0.48 17.70
CA ILE A 133 -14.73 -1.92 17.43
C ILE A 133 -14.69 -2.75 18.72
N LYS A 134 -14.79 -4.08 18.56
CA LYS A 134 -14.55 -5.06 19.64
C LYS A 134 -13.33 -5.91 19.28
N ASP A 135 -12.25 -5.74 20.03
CA ASP A 135 -11.02 -6.53 19.91
C ASP A 135 -11.00 -7.64 20.96
N GLY A 136 -11.40 -8.85 20.58
CA GLY A 136 -11.47 -9.98 21.53
C GLY A 136 -12.40 -9.72 22.73
N GLY A 137 -13.44 -8.90 22.55
CA GLY A 137 -14.37 -8.48 23.60
C GLY A 137 -14.05 -7.11 24.23
N ARG A 138 -12.82 -6.62 24.13
CA ARG A 138 -12.41 -5.29 24.58
C ARG A 138 -12.96 -4.23 23.64
N GLY A 139 -13.63 -3.20 24.18
CA GLY A 139 -14.03 -2.03 23.39
C GLY A 139 -12.82 -1.18 23.03
N LEU A 140 -12.71 -0.77 21.77
CA LEU A 140 -11.66 0.11 21.28
C LEU A 140 -12.22 1.17 20.35
N THR A 141 -11.61 2.36 20.38
CA THR A 141 -11.74 3.38 19.35
C THR A 141 -10.40 3.48 18.66
N VAL A 142 -10.31 3.04 17.41
CA VAL A 142 -9.08 3.02 16.62
C VAL A 142 -9.46 3.07 15.14
N GLY A 143 -8.60 3.60 14.28
CA GLY A 143 -8.86 3.68 12.85
C GLY A 143 -7.67 4.26 12.12
N GLU A 144 -7.90 4.75 10.91
CA GLU A 144 -6.81 5.32 10.12
C GLU A 144 -6.11 6.48 10.85
N GLY A 145 -4.79 6.48 10.83
CA GLY A 145 -3.95 7.46 11.52
C GLY A 145 -3.76 7.19 13.02
N SER A 146 -4.30 6.09 13.57
CA SER A 146 -3.98 5.68 14.94
C SER A 146 -2.61 5.01 15.03
N LYS A 147 -1.80 5.31 16.04
CA LYS A 147 -0.56 4.56 16.31
C LYS A 147 -0.92 3.27 17.03
N VAL A 148 -0.54 2.13 16.45
CA VAL A 148 -0.89 0.81 16.98
C VAL A 148 0.34 -0.04 17.18
N SER A 149 0.25 -1.03 18.09
CA SER A 149 1.21 -2.12 18.20
C SER A 149 0.53 -3.47 18.03
N PHE A 150 1.09 -4.32 17.19
CA PHE A 150 0.60 -5.67 16.93
C PHE A 150 1.72 -6.68 17.17
N VAL A 151 1.36 -7.82 17.76
CA VAL A 151 2.30 -8.92 17.99
C VAL A 151 1.87 -10.15 17.19
N GLY A 152 2.79 -10.65 16.36
CA GLY A 152 2.55 -11.82 15.53
C GLY A 152 3.84 -12.50 15.08
N TYR A 153 3.71 -13.70 14.52
CA TYR A 153 4.81 -14.37 13.83
C TYR A 153 4.81 -13.99 12.36
N VAL A 154 6.01 -13.83 11.80
CA VAL A 154 6.19 -13.69 10.36
C VAL A 154 5.82 -15.00 9.68
N MET A 155 4.83 -14.92 8.81
CA MET A 155 4.40 -15.99 7.93
C MET A 155 5.08 -15.90 6.58
N ALA A 156 5.20 -14.71 6.02
CA ALA A 156 5.91 -14.48 4.76
C ALA A 156 6.47 -13.06 4.77
N TYR A 157 7.45 -12.82 3.91
CA TYR A 157 8.01 -11.51 3.66
C TYR A 157 8.41 -11.38 2.19
N GLU A 158 8.39 -10.17 1.66
CA GLU A 158 8.87 -9.84 0.32
C GLU A 158 9.13 -8.33 0.20
N PHE A 159 9.95 -7.94 -0.77
CA PHE A 159 9.91 -6.58 -1.30
C PHE A 159 8.68 -6.47 -2.21
N ALA A 160 7.85 -5.45 -1.98
CA ALA A 160 6.63 -5.22 -2.73
C ALA A 160 6.94 -4.76 -4.16
N ASP A 161 6.17 -5.26 -5.14
CA ASP A 161 6.23 -4.94 -6.58
C ASP A 161 7.62 -4.52 -7.11
N ALA A 162 8.68 -5.25 -6.75
CA ALA A 162 10.06 -4.81 -7.03
C ALA A 162 10.39 -4.72 -8.54
N GLU A 163 9.52 -5.21 -9.43
CA GLU A 163 9.67 -5.06 -10.87
C GLU A 163 9.16 -3.70 -11.37
N LYS A 164 8.00 -3.22 -10.88
CA LYS A 164 7.32 -2.03 -11.42
C LYS A 164 7.20 -0.88 -10.43
N GLY A 165 7.34 -1.17 -9.14
CA GLY A 165 7.10 -0.25 -8.04
C GLY A 165 5.62 0.03 -7.79
N GLU A 166 5.36 0.72 -6.68
CA GLU A 166 4.02 1.10 -6.25
C GLU A 166 3.81 2.61 -6.36
N ASP A 167 2.56 3.07 -6.52
CA ASP A 167 2.24 4.50 -6.66
C ASP A 167 2.74 5.31 -5.45
N VAL A 168 2.64 4.74 -4.24
CA VAL A 168 3.16 5.33 -2.99
C VAL A 168 4.68 5.57 -3.03
N ASN A 169 5.39 4.77 -3.80
CA ASN A 169 6.85 4.77 -4.01
C ASN A 169 7.24 5.24 -5.43
N CYS A 170 6.34 5.97 -6.07
CA CYS A 170 6.51 6.59 -7.38
C CYS A 170 6.78 5.64 -8.55
N ASP A 171 6.26 4.41 -8.52
CA ASP A 171 6.48 3.35 -9.52
C ASP A 171 7.97 3.11 -9.80
N LEU A 172 8.80 3.25 -8.77
CA LEU A 172 10.22 2.97 -8.85
C LEU A 172 10.45 1.48 -8.59
N GLY A 173 11.00 0.76 -9.57
CA GLY A 173 11.40 -0.63 -9.38
C GLY A 173 12.63 -0.79 -8.47
N GLY A 174 12.87 -2.01 -8.02
CA GLY A 174 14.00 -2.43 -7.20
C GLY A 174 13.70 -2.48 -5.70
N ASP A 175 14.35 -3.43 -5.02
CA ASP A 175 14.17 -3.71 -3.58
C ASP A 175 14.38 -2.49 -2.66
N GLU A 176 15.30 -1.60 -3.01
CA GLU A 176 15.57 -0.39 -2.19
C GLU A 176 14.52 0.70 -2.34
N ASN A 177 13.74 0.68 -3.42
CA ASN A 177 12.72 1.69 -3.68
C ASN A 177 11.32 1.25 -3.24
N ASN A 178 11.15 0.04 -2.72
CA ASN A 178 9.84 -0.52 -2.43
C ASN A 178 9.70 -0.98 -0.97
N ASP A 179 8.44 -1.10 -0.56
CA ASP A 179 8.08 -1.52 0.77
C ASP A 179 8.57 -2.94 1.06
N ILE A 180 8.88 -3.22 2.32
CA ILE A 180 8.99 -4.61 2.79
C ILE A 180 7.65 -5.01 3.37
N HIS A 181 6.98 -5.95 2.71
CA HIS A 181 5.73 -6.52 3.18
C HIS A 181 6.02 -7.64 4.17
N LEU A 182 5.52 -7.50 5.41
CA LEU A 182 5.50 -8.56 6.41
C LEU A 182 4.09 -9.11 6.54
N THR A 183 3.91 -10.36 6.10
CA THR A 183 2.67 -11.10 6.33
C THR A 183 2.72 -11.73 7.73
N LEU A 184 1.85 -11.32 8.64
CA LEU A 184 1.89 -11.71 10.05
C LEU A 184 0.66 -12.52 10.48
N ARG A 185 0.87 -13.46 11.42
CA ARG A 185 -0.21 -14.33 11.95
C ARG A 185 -0.01 -14.68 13.43
N THR A 186 -1.04 -15.27 14.03
CA THR A 186 -1.03 -15.68 15.46
C THR A 186 -0.40 -17.05 15.74
N LYS A 187 0.17 -17.72 14.72
CA LYS A 187 0.77 -19.06 14.86
C LYS A 187 2.16 -19.11 14.21
N PRO A 188 3.17 -19.72 14.86
CA PRO A 188 4.51 -19.80 14.30
C PRO A 188 4.52 -20.75 13.10
N ARG A 189 4.74 -20.22 11.90
CA ARG A 189 5.05 -20.99 10.70
C ARG A 189 5.41 -20.06 9.54
N LEU A 190 6.66 -20.10 9.11
CA LEU A 190 7.11 -19.45 7.88
C LEU A 190 6.61 -20.25 6.65
N ILE A 191 5.98 -19.56 5.71
CA ILE A 191 5.33 -20.05 4.50
C ILE A 191 5.66 -19.06 3.37
N LEU A 192 6.87 -19.17 2.81
CA LEU A 192 7.34 -18.32 1.71
C LEU A 192 6.75 -18.74 0.35
N LYS A 193 6.17 -19.94 0.26
CA LYS A 193 5.53 -20.46 -0.96
C LYS A 193 4.16 -21.00 -0.62
N ARG A 194 3.16 -20.63 -1.43
CA ARG A 194 1.80 -21.16 -1.29
C ARG A 194 1.81 -22.68 -1.50
N PRO A 195 1.26 -23.46 -0.55
CA PRO A 195 1.06 -24.90 -0.78
C PRO A 195 0.06 -25.12 -1.92
N PRO A 196 0.37 -25.96 -2.94
CA PRO A 196 -0.56 -26.26 -4.02
C PRO A 196 -1.81 -26.98 -3.50
N GLY A 197 -2.98 -26.66 -4.05
CA GLY A 197 -4.25 -27.35 -3.76
C GLY A 197 -4.91 -27.05 -2.41
N ALA A 198 -4.34 -26.18 -1.57
CA ALA A 198 -4.94 -25.77 -0.29
C ALA A 198 -5.52 -24.35 -0.35
N THR A 199 -6.51 -24.06 0.52
CA THR A 199 -6.92 -22.69 0.85
C THR A 199 -5.67 -21.89 1.23
N ASP A 200 -5.52 -20.68 0.70
CA ASP A 200 -4.33 -19.90 0.97
C ASP A 200 -4.28 -19.53 2.46
N PRO A 201 -3.29 -20.03 3.23
CA PRO A 201 -3.23 -19.76 4.67
C PRO A 201 -3.03 -18.26 4.98
N ARG A 202 -2.61 -17.45 3.99
CA ARG A 202 -2.44 -16.00 4.11
C ARG A 202 -3.79 -15.26 4.18
N CYS A 203 -4.89 -15.92 3.82
CA CYS A 203 -6.21 -15.34 4.08
C CYS A 203 -6.52 -15.19 5.59
N ASN A 204 -5.68 -15.75 6.48
CA ASN A 204 -5.76 -15.54 7.94
C ASN A 204 -4.54 -14.76 8.48
N SER A 205 -3.97 -13.85 7.69
CA SER A 205 -2.87 -12.96 8.10
C SER A 205 -3.23 -11.49 7.91
N VAL A 206 -2.44 -10.65 8.57
CA VAL A 206 -2.46 -9.18 8.49
C VAL A 206 -1.17 -8.69 7.84
N SER A 207 -1.19 -7.48 7.25
CA SER A 207 0.00 -6.86 6.64
C SER A 207 0.60 -5.82 7.58
N ALA A 208 1.93 -5.74 7.56
CA ALA A 208 2.68 -4.59 8.04
C ALA A 208 3.77 -4.26 7.02
N GLU A 209 3.94 -2.98 6.72
CA GLU A 209 4.69 -2.54 5.55
C GLU A 209 5.72 -1.50 5.97
N VAL A 210 6.98 -1.84 5.72
CA VAL A 210 8.11 -0.96 6.00
C VAL A 210 8.37 -0.14 4.76
N SER A 211 8.04 1.14 4.82
CA SER A 211 8.32 2.11 3.75
C SER A 211 9.82 2.15 3.42
N PRO A 212 10.22 2.33 2.15
CA PRO A 212 11.61 2.54 1.77
C PRO A 212 12.12 3.91 2.24
N HIS A 213 11.22 4.86 2.52
CA HIS A 213 11.60 6.21 2.91
C HIS A 213 12.32 6.23 4.25
N PHE A 214 13.58 6.66 4.20
CA PHE A 214 14.51 6.67 5.33
C PHE A 214 14.72 5.32 6.04
N ARG A 215 14.37 4.20 5.39
CA ARG A 215 14.38 2.85 5.99
C ARG A 215 15.71 2.53 6.66
N PRO A 216 15.74 2.14 7.95
CA PRO A 216 16.99 1.73 8.60
C PRO A 216 17.70 0.62 7.82
N ALA A 217 19.00 0.73 7.61
CA ALA A 217 19.75 -0.23 6.78
C ALA A 217 19.64 -1.68 7.29
N ALA A 218 19.54 -1.88 8.61
CA ALA A 218 19.35 -3.21 9.19
C ALA A 218 18.00 -3.83 8.81
N TRP A 219 16.97 -3.03 8.52
CA TRP A 219 15.63 -3.49 8.22
C TRP A 219 15.51 -4.12 6.83
N SER A 220 16.44 -3.90 5.90
CA SER A 220 16.49 -4.69 4.65
C SER A 220 16.64 -6.20 4.90
N LYS A 221 17.17 -6.59 6.08
CA LYS A 221 17.20 -8.01 6.50
C LYS A 221 15.81 -8.59 6.79
N LEU A 222 14.76 -7.77 6.95
CA LEU A 222 13.39 -8.24 7.11
C LEU A 222 12.88 -9.00 5.87
N ALA A 223 13.40 -8.64 4.69
CA ALA A 223 13.12 -9.32 3.42
C ALA A 223 14.19 -10.36 3.04
N ALA A 224 15.08 -10.76 3.96
CA ALA A 224 16.21 -11.63 3.67
C ALA A 224 16.11 -13.02 4.32
N ALA A 225 16.58 -14.04 3.59
CA ALA A 225 16.64 -15.42 4.06
C ALA A 225 17.46 -15.61 5.34
N SER A 226 18.40 -14.71 5.63
CA SER A 226 19.16 -14.70 6.90
C SER A 226 18.27 -14.58 8.13
N SER A 227 17.06 -14.01 8.00
CA SER A 227 16.12 -13.82 9.11
C SER A 227 15.18 -15.02 9.31
N ASN A 228 15.25 -16.06 8.48
CA ASN A 228 14.35 -17.21 8.53
C ASN A 228 14.37 -17.94 9.88
N THR A 229 15.55 -18.12 10.48
CA THR A 229 15.68 -18.80 11.78
C THR A 229 15.05 -17.99 12.92
N LEU A 230 15.16 -16.66 12.85
CA LEU A 230 14.52 -15.73 13.78
C LEU A 230 13.00 -15.77 13.62
N PHE A 231 12.50 -15.63 12.39
CA PHE A 231 11.07 -15.63 12.06
C PHE A 231 10.37 -16.96 12.34
N ALA A 232 11.06 -18.08 12.18
CA ALA A 232 10.53 -19.39 12.51
C ALA A 232 10.32 -19.60 14.01
N LYS A 233 10.99 -18.80 14.87
CA LYS A 233 11.07 -19.02 16.31
C LYS A 233 10.42 -17.93 17.16
N TYR A 234 10.62 -16.67 16.80
CA TYR A 234 10.27 -15.53 17.65
C TYR A 234 9.17 -14.68 17.01
N PRO A 235 8.13 -14.30 17.76
CA PRO A 235 7.19 -13.30 17.29
C PRO A 235 7.83 -11.91 17.26
N LEU A 236 7.31 -11.06 16.39
CA LEU A 236 7.65 -9.66 16.30
C LEU A 236 6.57 -8.80 16.95
N ARG A 237 6.97 -7.69 17.58
CA ARG A 237 6.11 -6.55 17.87
C ARG A 237 6.36 -5.53 16.78
N ILE A 238 5.31 -5.18 16.06
CA ILE A 238 5.32 -4.15 15.03
C ILE A 238 4.53 -2.97 15.56
N THR A 239 5.15 -1.79 15.54
CA THR A 239 4.48 -0.53 15.86
C THR A 239 4.50 0.37 14.63
N GLY A 240 3.40 1.08 14.37
CA GLY A 240 3.29 1.99 13.24
C GLY A 240 1.92 2.65 13.15
N ALA A 241 1.68 3.39 12.06
CA ALA A 241 0.36 3.93 11.77
C ALA A 241 -0.57 2.83 11.24
N LEU A 242 -1.80 2.80 11.74
CA LEU A 242 -2.86 1.99 11.17
C LEU A 242 -3.42 2.71 9.94
N THR A 243 -3.44 2.03 8.79
CA THR A 243 -3.84 2.59 7.50
C THR A 243 -4.79 1.63 6.78
N PHE A 244 -5.73 2.17 6.00
CA PHE A 244 -6.66 1.38 5.20
C PHE A 244 -6.26 1.38 3.73
N ASP A 245 -5.84 0.24 3.19
CA ASP A 245 -5.48 0.13 1.79
C ASP A 245 -6.73 -0.04 0.91
N ALA A 246 -7.29 1.08 0.50
CA ALA A 246 -8.55 1.15 -0.21
C ALA A 246 -8.46 0.64 -1.65
N GLU A 247 -7.26 0.45 -2.19
CA GLU A 247 -7.07 -0.03 -3.56
C GLU A 247 -7.43 -1.52 -3.70
N HIS A 248 -7.26 -2.27 -2.61
CA HIS A 248 -7.29 -3.72 -2.61
C HIS A 248 -8.53 -4.29 -1.94
N LEU A 249 -8.75 -5.60 -2.16
CA LEU A 249 -9.81 -6.38 -1.55
C LEU A 249 -9.25 -7.43 -0.59
N PRO A 250 -9.83 -7.60 0.61
CA PRO A 250 -9.43 -8.66 1.53
C PRO A 250 -9.93 -10.01 1.02
N CYS A 251 -9.38 -11.09 1.57
CA CYS A 251 -9.96 -12.41 1.36
C CYS A 251 -11.40 -12.48 1.89
N VAL A 252 -12.28 -13.10 1.12
CA VAL A 252 -13.67 -13.37 1.51
C VAL A 252 -13.87 -14.88 1.62
N ASN A 253 -14.35 -15.36 2.76
CA ASN A 253 -14.54 -16.80 3.03
C ASN A 253 -13.28 -17.64 2.74
N GLY A 254 -12.10 -17.11 3.07
CA GLY A 254 -10.81 -17.75 2.84
C GLY A 254 -10.35 -17.78 1.38
N LYS A 255 -11.00 -17.03 0.48
CA LYS A 255 -10.63 -16.95 -0.93
C LYS A 255 -10.00 -15.59 -1.26
N PRO A 256 -8.84 -15.55 -1.93
CA PRO A 256 -8.23 -14.31 -2.37
C PRO A 256 -8.99 -13.69 -3.56
N HIS A 257 -8.83 -12.38 -3.72
CA HIS A 257 -9.23 -11.66 -4.94
C HIS A 257 -8.02 -11.53 -5.88
N SER A 258 -8.26 -11.68 -7.18
CA SER A 258 -7.20 -11.49 -8.18
C SER A 258 -6.75 -10.03 -8.18
N GLY A 259 -5.43 -9.80 -8.23
CA GLY A 259 -4.86 -8.45 -8.19
C GLY A 259 -4.91 -7.77 -6.82
N SER A 260 -5.22 -8.50 -5.74
CA SER A 260 -5.13 -7.99 -4.37
C SER A 260 -4.20 -8.87 -3.53
N PRO A 261 -3.39 -8.29 -2.62
CA PRO A 261 -2.59 -9.07 -1.68
C PRO A 261 -3.48 -9.93 -0.79
N VAL A 262 -3.02 -11.15 -0.50
CA VAL A 262 -3.80 -12.17 0.20
C VAL A 262 -3.78 -11.93 1.71
N ARG A 263 -4.84 -11.37 2.27
CA ARG A 263 -4.94 -11.04 3.71
C ARG A 263 -6.39 -11.00 4.20
N ILE A 264 -6.60 -11.15 5.51
CA ILE A 264 -7.95 -11.14 6.12
C ILE A 264 -8.61 -9.76 6.08
N SER A 265 -7.80 -8.71 6.00
CA SER A 265 -8.19 -7.31 6.12
C SER A 265 -7.25 -6.47 5.29
N VAL A 266 -7.76 -5.42 4.65
CA VAL A 266 -6.94 -4.40 3.96
C VAL A 266 -6.54 -3.27 4.91
N TRP A 267 -6.89 -3.37 6.19
CA TRP A 267 -6.21 -2.61 7.23
C TRP A 267 -4.80 -3.18 7.43
N GLU A 268 -3.81 -2.30 7.45
CA GLU A 268 -2.39 -2.64 7.59
C GLU A 268 -1.68 -1.66 8.54
N ILE A 269 -0.50 -2.05 9.01
CA ILE A 269 0.39 -1.14 9.72
C ILE A 269 1.39 -0.57 8.71
N HIS A 270 1.17 0.67 8.27
CA HIS A 270 1.96 1.36 7.25
C HIS A 270 1.91 2.88 7.49
N PRO A 271 3.05 3.56 7.74
CA PRO A 271 4.38 2.97 7.80
C PRO A 271 4.64 2.29 9.14
N VAL A 272 5.50 1.27 9.10
CA VAL A 272 6.11 0.71 10.31
C VAL A 272 7.12 1.69 10.89
N TYR A 273 6.98 1.94 12.20
CA TYR A 273 7.82 2.85 12.99
C TYR A 273 8.85 2.11 13.84
N SER A 274 8.54 0.87 14.26
CA SER A 274 9.51 0.02 14.94
C SER A 274 9.20 -1.46 14.73
N VAL A 275 10.27 -2.26 14.73
CA VAL A 275 10.21 -3.72 14.70
C VAL A 275 11.03 -4.24 15.87
N ASP A 276 10.38 -4.95 16.78
CA ASP A 276 11.04 -5.59 17.91
C ASP A 276 10.89 -7.11 17.85
N VAL A 277 11.90 -7.83 18.28
CA VAL A 277 11.93 -9.29 18.37
C VAL A 277 11.72 -9.72 19.81
N CYS A 278 10.75 -10.58 20.05
CA CYS A 278 10.55 -11.10 21.40
C CYS A 278 11.69 -12.05 21.80
N LYS A 279 12.15 -11.97 23.04
CA LYS A 279 13.12 -12.94 23.60
C LYS A 279 12.51 -14.33 23.86
N TYR A 280 11.19 -14.44 23.87
CA TYR A 280 10.46 -15.70 24.07
C TYR A 280 9.81 -16.18 22.77
N ALA A 281 9.63 -17.50 22.64
CA ALA A 281 9.09 -18.11 21.44
C ALA A 281 7.55 -18.14 21.38
N THR A 282 6.83 -17.66 22.40
CA THR A 282 5.36 -17.79 22.50
C THR A 282 4.68 -16.45 22.74
N LEU A 283 3.58 -16.19 22.01
CA LEU A 283 2.78 -14.95 22.14
C LEU A 283 2.35 -14.67 23.59
N ALA A 284 2.03 -15.71 24.36
CA ALA A 284 1.62 -15.58 25.76
C ALA A 284 2.68 -14.88 26.64
N ARG A 285 3.96 -14.99 26.30
CA ARG A 285 5.07 -14.33 27.01
C ARG A 285 5.54 -13.04 26.33
N CYS A 286 4.98 -12.72 25.17
CA CYS A 286 5.35 -11.59 24.32
C CYS A 286 4.17 -10.61 24.25
N GLN A 287 3.75 -10.09 25.40
CA GLN A 287 2.71 -9.06 25.44
C GLN A 287 3.28 -7.74 24.93
N ALA A 288 2.53 -7.05 24.08
CA ALA A 288 2.98 -5.78 23.46
C ALA A 288 3.39 -4.73 24.50
N SER A 289 2.72 -4.72 25.66
CA SER A 289 2.94 -3.79 26.78
C SER A 289 4.08 -4.18 27.73
N ASN A 290 4.78 -5.30 27.49
CA ASN A 290 5.89 -5.74 28.33
C ASN A 290 7.24 -5.46 27.66
N ASP A 291 7.74 -4.23 27.78
CA ASP A 291 8.97 -3.79 27.11
C ASP A 291 10.20 -4.66 27.41
N ALA A 292 10.27 -5.25 28.60
CA ALA A 292 11.38 -6.13 28.97
C ALA A 292 11.42 -7.44 28.15
N ALA A 293 10.37 -7.78 27.40
CA ALA A 293 10.34 -8.94 26.51
C ALA A 293 10.94 -8.68 25.13
N TRP A 294 11.21 -7.43 24.78
CA TRP A 294 11.48 -6.99 23.41
C TRP A 294 12.92 -6.54 23.24
N THR A 295 13.48 -6.80 22.05
CA THR A 295 14.78 -6.27 21.61
C THR A 295 14.59 -5.69 20.22
N PRO A 296 15.04 -4.45 19.94
CA PRO A 296 14.94 -3.86 18.62
C PRO A 296 15.56 -4.77 17.54
N PHE A 297 14.92 -4.87 16.38
CA PHE A 297 15.33 -5.80 15.32
C PHE A 297 16.75 -5.53 14.84
N ASP A 298 17.13 -4.26 14.66
CA ASP A 298 18.46 -3.82 14.26
C ASP A 298 19.55 -4.31 15.23
N GLN A 299 19.30 -4.22 16.54
CA GLN A 299 20.20 -4.75 17.57
C GLN A 299 20.23 -6.28 17.55
N LYS A 300 19.08 -6.92 17.27
CA LYS A 300 18.95 -8.38 17.28
C LYS A 300 19.71 -9.04 16.13
N VAL A 301 19.74 -8.42 14.95
CA VAL A 301 20.40 -8.95 13.75
C VAL A 301 21.85 -8.49 13.57
N ALA A 302 22.36 -7.70 14.51
CA ALA A 302 23.76 -7.35 14.62
C ALA A 302 24.58 -8.34 15.48
N GLN A 303 23.90 -9.23 16.21
CA GLN A 303 24.47 -10.30 17.04
C GLN A 303 24.71 -11.57 16.24
#